data_AF-A0A352WMK5-F1
#
_entry.id   AF-A0A352WMK5-F1
#
_cell.length_a   1.000
_cell.length_b   1.000
_cell.length_c   1.000
_cell.angle_alpha   90.00
_cell.angle_beta   90.00
_cell.angle_gamma   90.00
#
_symmetry.space_group_name_H-M   'P 1'
#
loop_
_entity.id
_entity.type
_entity.pdbx_description
1 polymer ?
#
loop_
_entity_poly.entity_id
_entity_poly.type
_entity_poly.pdbx_seq_one_letter_code
_entity_poly.pdbx_strand_id
1 'polypeptide(L)'
;DGDQMAVHLPLGSAAILEAQLLMLASHNILNPANGAPIAVPSQDMVLGLYYMTKIRKGTKDEPVKGEGMTCYSPEEVRIAYQEGQLDLHAEIKMRHVDIDGNVNIIETTCGRVLFNDHVPLEAGYINELLTKKSLRGIISHVLNSTNVPRTAQFLDDIKNLGFYMAFKGGLSFNLNDVIIPGEKEKLVDRATEQVAEVMENYNMGLITNNERYNQIIDIWTHTNSKLTNILMDRIETDKQGFNSIYMMMHSGARGSKEQ
;
A
#
# COMPACT_ATOMS: atom_id res chain seq x y z
N ASP A 1 -5.30 -17.29 -15.66
CA ASP A 1 -6.47 -18.12 -15.31
C ASP A 1 -7.19 -18.68 -16.54
N GLY A 2 -7.05 -18.04 -17.71
CA GLY A 2 -7.56 -18.59 -18.98
C GLY A 2 -8.65 -17.76 -19.63
N ASP A 3 -8.80 -16.50 -19.20
CA ASP A 3 -9.79 -15.57 -19.73
C ASP A 3 -9.64 -15.33 -21.24
N GLN A 4 -10.79 -15.16 -21.90
CA GLN A 4 -10.90 -14.92 -23.34
C GLN A 4 -11.59 -13.59 -23.60
N MET A 5 -11.13 -12.84 -24.61
CA MET A 5 -11.74 -11.58 -25.05
C MET A 5 -12.07 -11.64 -26.54
N ALA A 6 -13.28 -11.19 -26.90
CA ALA A 6 -13.68 -11.06 -28.30
C ALA A 6 -13.18 -9.73 -28.88
N VAL A 7 -12.66 -9.77 -30.11
CA VAL A 7 -12.16 -8.58 -30.83
C VAL A 7 -13.04 -8.33 -32.04
N HIS A 8 -13.58 -7.12 -32.14
CA HIS A 8 -14.44 -6.68 -33.24
C HIS A 8 -13.78 -5.52 -33.99
N LEU A 9 -13.98 -5.45 -35.31
CA LEU A 9 -13.43 -4.42 -36.17
C LEU A 9 -14.54 -3.49 -36.68
N PRO A 10 -14.55 -2.18 -36.32
CA PRO A 10 -15.47 -1.23 -36.91
C PRO A 10 -15.06 -0.94 -38.36
N LEU A 11 -16.01 -1.08 -39.30
CA LEU A 11 -15.76 -0.91 -40.74
C LEU A 11 -16.27 0.43 -41.29
N GLY A 12 -17.38 0.94 -40.76
CA GLY A 12 -17.97 2.19 -41.23
C GLY A 12 -17.23 3.40 -40.67
N SER A 13 -17.03 4.45 -41.49
CA SER A 13 -16.33 5.68 -41.05
C SER A 13 -16.95 6.30 -39.80
N ALA A 14 -18.29 6.27 -39.67
CA ALA A 14 -19.00 6.73 -38.48
C ALA A 14 -18.68 5.89 -37.24
N ALA A 15 -18.65 4.56 -37.38
CA ALA A 15 -18.33 3.64 -36.28
C ALA A 15 -16.85 3.74 -35.86
N ILE A 16 -15.94 3.97 -36.80
CA ILE A 16 -14.52 4.23 -36.51
C ILE A 16 -14.38 5.52 -35.68
N LEU A 17 -15.06 6.58 -36.10
CA LEU A 17 -15.03 7.87 -35.42
C LEU A 17 -15.66 7.78 -34.01
N GLU A 18 -16.77 7.07 -33.85
CA GLU A 18 -17.39 6.79 -32.56
C GLU A 18 -16.44 6.01 -31.63
N ALA A 19 -15.81 4.96 -32.14
CA ALA A 19 -14.84 4.17 -31.37
C ALA A 19 -13.66 5.02 -30.89
N GLN A 20 -13.15 5.92 -31.74
CA GLN A 20 -12.03 6.81 -31.40
C GLN A 20 -12.42 7.90 -30.41
N LEU A 21 -13.61 8.50 -30.54
CA LEU A 21 -14.01 9.63 -29.70
C LEU A 21 -14.65 9.20 -28.38
N LEU A 22 -15.41 8.11 -28.35
CA LEU A 22 -16.22 7.74 -27.18
C LEU A 22 -15.75 6.46 -26.49
N MET A 23 -15.30 5.45 -27.26
CA MET A 23 -14.99 4.13 -26.70
C MET A 23 -13.51 3.93 -26.32
N LEU A 24 -12.65 4.89 -26.64
CA LEU A 24 -11.22 4.79 -26.37
C LEU A 24 -10.95 4.66 -24.86
N ALA A 25 -10.09 3.71 -24.48
CA ALA A 25 -9.83 3.39 -23.08
C ALA A 25 -9.29 4.59 -22.27
N SER A 26 -8.51 5.47 -22.91
CA SER A 26 -7.98 6.69 -22.27
C SER A 26 -9.06 7.68 -21.85
N HIS A 27 -10.27 7.62 -22.43
CA HIS A 27 -11.40 8.45 -22.00
C HIS A 27 -12.15 7.84 -20.80
N ASN A 28 -11.99 6.54 -20.57
CA ASN A 28 -12.75 5.76 -19.60
C ASN A 28 -11.97 5.51 -18.30
N ILE A 29 -11.43 6.59 -17.71
CA ILE A 29 -10.62 6.53 -16.47
C ILE A 29 -11.51 6.46 -15.21
N LEU A 30 -12.71 7.05 -15.26
CA LEU A 30 -13.64 7.15 -14.14
C LEU A 30 -14.77 6.13 -14.26
N ASN A 31 -15.28 5.71 -13.11
CA ASN A 31 -16.46 4.89 -13.02
C ASN A 31 -17.72 5.74 -13.29
N PRO A 32 -18.56 5.38 -14.29
CA PRO A 32 -19.79 6.11 -14.57
C PRO A 32 -20.77 6.19 -13.38
N ALA A 33 -20.73 5.21 -12.47
CA ALA A 33 -21.69 5.12 -11.37
C ALA A 33 -21.37 6.06 -10.19
N ASN A 34 -20.09 6.32 -9.92
CA ASN A 34 -19.68 7.06 -8.71
C ASN A 34 -18.52 8.05 -8.92
N GLY A 35 -18.01 8.18 -10.14
CA GLY A 35 -16.92 9.10 -10.48
C GLY A 35 -15.56 8.72 -9.88
N ALA A 36 -15.40 7.54 -9.28
CA ALA A 36 -14.12 7.10 -8.75
C ALA A 36 -13.20 6.60 -9.88
N PRO A 37 -11.87 6.83 -9.81
CA PRO A 37 -10.94 6.26 -10.79
C PRO A 37 -10.99 4.72 -10.79
N ILE A 38 -11.14 4.13 -11.97
CA ILE A 38 -11.09 2.68 -12.20
C ILE A 38 -9.67 2.24 -12.53
N ALA A 39 -8.92 3.06 -13.26
CA ALA A 39 -7.55 2.78 -13.69
C ALA A 39 -6.53 2.97 -12.55
N VAL A 40 -6.76 2.32 -11.42
CA VAL A 40 -5.86 2.32 -10.26
C VAL A 40 -4.89 1.14 -10.40
N PRO A 41 -3.56 1.36 -10.20
CA PRO A 41 -2.60 0.28 -10.15
C PRO A 41 -3.02 -0.82 -9.16
N SER A 42 -2.65 -2.05 -9.46
CA SER A 42 -3.03 -3.23 -8.67
C SER A 42 -1.82 -4.12 -8.37
N GLN A 43 -1.94 -4.93 -7.30
CA GLN A 43 -0.96 -5.95 -6.93
C GLN A 43 0.47 -5.39 -6.88
N ASP A 44 1.39 -5.97 -7.66
CA ASP A 44 2.82 -5.69 -7.60
C ASP A 44 3.16 -4.24 -7.94
N MET A 45 2.36 -3.58 -8.80
CA MET A 45 2.53 -2.16 -9.08
C MET A 45 2.39 -1.32 -7.81
N VAL A 46 1.36 -1.62 -7.01
CA VAL A 46 1.11 -0.91 -5.74
C VAL A 46 2.22 -1.25 -4.75
N LEU A 47 2.66 -2.51 -4.70
CA LEU A 47 3.71 -2.95 -3.79
C LEU A 47 5.04 -2.23 -4.07
N GLY A 48 5.41 -2.05 -5.34
CA GLY A 48 6.63 -1.34 -5.72
C GLY A 48 6.58 0.15 -5.37
N LEU A 49 5.46 0.81 -5.63
CA LEU A 49 5.24 2.22 -5.26
C LEU A 49 5.22 2.41 -3.72
N TYR A 50 4.57 1.48 -3.01
CA TYR A 50 4.54 1.46 -1.55
C TYR A 50 5.95 1.29 -0.97
N TYR A 51 6.72 0.33 -1.50
CA TYR A 51 8.09 0.06 -1.06
C TYR A 51 8.97 1.30 -1.25
N MET A 52 9.00 1.86 -2.46
CA MET A 52 9.77 3.07 -2.78
C MET A 52 9.46 4.24 -1.83
N THR A 53 8.19 4.46 -1.49
CA THR A 53 7.77 5.63 -0.70
C THR A 53 7.79 5.43 0.81
N LYS A 54 8.11 4.21 1.27
CA LYS A 54 8.27 3.89 2.68
C LYS A 54 9.60 4.42 3.23
N ILE A 55 9.53 5.02 4.40
CA ILE A 55 10.68 5.57 5.13
C ILE A 55 11.29 4.46 6.00
N ARG A 56 12.63 4.40 6.04
CA ARG A 56 13.37 3.54 6.96
C ARG A 56 14.28 4.42 7.81
N LYS A 57 14.23 4.23 9.14
CA LYS A 57 15.16 4.91 10.05
C LYS A 57 16.43 4.08 10.18
N GLY A 58 17.58 4.74 10.22
CA GLY A 58 18.84 4.07 10.48
C GLY A 58 18.84 3.43 11.87
N THR A 59 19.20 2.15 11.95
CA THR A 59 19.52 1.49 13.21
C THR A 59 21.03 1.30 13.31
N LYS A 60 21.54 1.06 14.53
CA LYS A 60 22.97 0.82 14.75
C LYS A 60 23.50 -0.38 13.95
N ASP A 61 22.64 -1.35 13.67
CA ASP A 61 22.97 -2.57 12.94
C ASP A 61 22.81 -2.41 11.42
N GLU A 62 21.97 -1.47 10.95
CA GLU A 62 21.73 -1.17 9.53
C GLU A 62 21.64 0.35 9.32
N PRO A 63 22.76 1.03 9.08
CA PRO A 63 22.75 2.46 8.81
C PRO A 63 22.11 2.75 7.45
N VAL A 64 21.12 3.64 7.44
CA VAL A 64 20.51 4.15 6.22
C VAL A 64 21.39 5.30 5.71
N LYS A 65 22.01 5.11 4.54
CA LYS A 65 22.92 6.12 3.98
C LYS A 65 22.14 7.38 3.59
N GLY A 66 22.68 8.54 3.99
CA GLY A 66 22.10 9.85 3.66
C GLY A 66 20.88 10.24 4.48
N GLU A 67 20.61 9.56 5.60
CA GLU A 67 19.59 9.99 6.56
C GLU A 67 19.89 11.41 7.09
N GLY A 68 18.90 12.30 7.02
CA GLY A 68 19.01 13.70 7.42
C GLY A 68 19.78 14.59 6.43
N MET A 69 20.16 14.07 5.26
CA MET A 69 20.81 14.87 4.21
C MET A 69 19.88 16.00 3.77
N THR A 70 20.44 17.20 3.65
CA THR A 70 19.72 18.38 3.14
C THR A 70 20.09 18.59 1.69
N CYS A 71 19.10 18.54 0.80
CA CYS A 71 19.28 18.71 -0.63
C CYS A 71 18.61 20.01 -1.12
N TYR A 72 19.27 20.69 -2.04
CA TYR A 72 18.79 21.94 -2.65
C TYR A 72 17.74 21.69 -3.73
N SER A 73 17.78 20.54 -4.43
CA SER A 73 16.88 20.22 -5.53
C SER A 73 16.60 18.71 -5.66
N PRO A 74 15.55 18.33 -6.41
CA PRO A 74 15.32 16.94 -6.82
C PRO A 74 16.49 16.34 -7.63
N GLU A 75 17.22 17.15 -8.40
CA GLU A 75 18.37 16.68 -9.19
C GLU A 75 19.52 16.22 -8.29
N GLU A 76 19.79 16.94 -7.21
CA GLU A 76 20.82 16.54 -6.24
C GLU A 76 20.48 15.20 -5.58
N VAL A 77 19.20 14.99 -5.24
CA VAL A 77 18.71 13.71 -4.70
C VAL A 77 18.99 12.57 -5.69
N ARG A 78 18.74 12.80 -6.99
CA ARG A 78 19.00 11.82 -8.05
C ARG A 78 20.48 11.50 -8.17
N ILE A 79 21.34 12.51 -8.16
CA ILE A 79 22.79 12.34 -8.24
C ILE A 79 23.28 11.56 -7.02
N ALA A 80 22.86 11.94 -5.81
CA ALA A 80 23.25 11.25 -4.58
C ALA A 80 22.80 9.78 -4.56
N TYR A 81 21.61 9.49 -5.09
CA TYR A 81 21.10 8.12 -5.23
C TYR A 81 21.91 7.30 -6.26
N GLN A 82 22.22 7.89 -7.41
CA GLN A 82 23.00 7.23 -8.47
C GLN A 82 24.46 6.97 -8.05
N GLU A 83 25.06 7.87 -7.29
CA GLU A 83 26.40 7.73 -6.70
C GLU A 83 26.42 6.77 -5.49
N GLY A 84 25.27 6.25 -5.05
CA GLY A 84 25.15 5.32 -3.94
C GLY A 84 25.43 5.93 -2.55
N GLN A 85 25.37 7.27 -2.46
CA GLN A 85 25.53 8.03 -1.21
C GLN A 85 24.21 8.19 -0.44
N LEU A 86 23.08 8.04 -1.13
CA LEU A 86 21.73 8.13 -0.56
C LEU A 86 20.97 6.83 -0.82
N ASP A 87 20.32 6.30 0.22
CA ASP A 87 19.49 5.10 0.11
C ASP A 87 18.03 5.45 -0.24
N LEU A 88 17.30 4.52 -0.87
CA LEU A 88 15.96 4.79 -1.41
C LEU A 88 14.96 5.23 -0.32
N HIS A 89 15.08 4.64 0.87
CA HIS A 89 14.18 4.84 2.01
C HIS A 89 14.68 5.89 3.00
N ALA A 90 15.80 6.55 2.69
CA ALA A 90 16.39 7.56 3.56
C ALA A 90 15.48 8.78 3.69
N GLU A 91 15.29 9.24 4.93
CA GLU A 91 14.63 10.49 5.24
C GLU A 91 15.57 11.66 4.93
N ILE A 92 15.11 12.59 4.11
CA ILE A 92 15.88 13.75 3.63
C ILE A 92 15.09 15.04 3.81
N LYS A 93 15.81 16.16 3.87
CA LYS A 93 15.22 17.51 3.84
C LYS A 93 15.47 18.10 2.48
N MET A 94 14.42 18.40 1.73
CA MET A 94 14.54 18.99 0.41
C MET A 94 13.93 20.38 0.39
N ARG A 95 14.63 21.32 -0.25
CA ARG A 95 14.01 22.58 -0.66
C ARG A 95 13.03 22.32 -1.80
N HIS A 96 11.75 22.57 -1.56
CA HIS A 96 10.69 22.52 -2.57
C HIS A 96 10.23 23.93 -2.92
N VAL A 97 9.94 24.15 -4.20
CA VAL A 97 9.35 25.39 -4.70
C VAL A 97 7.94 25.05 -5.13
N ASP A 98 6.96 25.58 -4.40
CA ASP A 98 5.54 25.36 -4.71
C ASP A 98 5.17 26.03 -6.03
N ILE A 99 4.00 25.66 -6.57
CA ILE A 99 3.43 26.24 -7.81
C ILE A 99 3.33 27.77 -7.72
N ASP A 100 3.12 28.31 -6.52
CA ASP A 100 3.04 29.75 -6.23
C ASP A 100 4.41 30.44 -6.09
N GLY A 101 5.52 29.70 -6.27
CA GLY A 101 6.89 30.21 -6.14
C GLY A 101 7.39 30.31 -4.70
N ASN A 102 6.61 29.83 -3.71
CA ASN A 102 7.02 29.80 -2.32
C ASN A 102 8.07 28.72 -2.07
N VAL A 103 9.14 29.09 -1.36
CA VAL A 103 10.24 28.19 -1.03
C VAL A 103 10.02 27.62 0.36
N ASN A 104 9.77 26.32 0.42
CA ASN A 104 9.56 25.59 1.67
C ASN A 104 10.58 24.46 1.79
N ILE A 105 11.00 24.15 3.01
CA ILE A 105 11.81 22.95 3.29
C ILE A 105 10.85 21.86 3.72
N ILE A 106 10.80 20.78 2.95
CA ILE A 106 9.94 19.63 3.22
C ILE A 106 10.78 18.43 3.66
N GLU A 107 10.26 17.66 4.60
CA GLU A 107 10.82 16.37 5.02
C GLU A 107 10.21 15.29 4.13
N THR A 108 11.05 14.59 3.36
CA THR A 108 10.60 13.62 2.36
C THR A 108 11.58 12.45 2.26
N THR A 109 11.40 11.55 1.31
CA THR A 109 12.36 10.45 1.05
C THR A 109 12.86 10.47 -0.38
N CYS A 110 14.02 9.86 -0.62
CA CYS A 110 14.54 9.69 -1.97
C CYS A 110 13.51 9.07 -2.92
N GLY A 111 12.83 8.01 -2.50
CA GLY A 111 11.79 7.37 -3.31
C GLY A 111 10.57 8.27 -3.61
N ARG A 112 10.15 9.12 -2.68
CA ARG A 112 9.07 10.09 -2.94
C ARG A 112 9.49 11.17 -3.92
N VAL A 113 10.74 11.62 -3.87
CA VAL A 113 11.28 12.57 -4.86
C VAL A 113 11.27 11.95 -6.26
N LEU A 114 11.75 10.71 -6.39
CA LEU A 114 11.75 9.97 -7.66
C LEU A 114 10.32 9.74 -8.21
N PHE A 115 9.35 9.53 -7.32
CA PHE A 115 7.94 9.44 -7.73
C PHE A 115 7.42 10.77 -8.27
N ASN A 116 7.75 11.88 -7.60
CA ASN A 116 7.30 13.22 -7.99
C ASN A 116 7.88 13.72 -9.32
N ASP A 117 8.95 13.12 -9.83
CA ASP A 117 9.45 13.40 -11.20
C ASP A 117 8.40 13.09 -12.28
N HIS A 118 7.53 12.11 -12.01
CA HIS A 118 6.47 11.70 -12.93
C HIS A 118 5.14 12.42 -12.64
N VAL A 119 5.01 13.08 -11.49
CA VAL A 119 3.79 13.79 -11.11
C VAL A 119 3.68 15.08 -11.92
N PRO A 120 2.52 15.37 -12.54
CA PRO A 120 2.32 16.64 -13.23
C PRO A 120 2.50 17.83 -12.28
N LEU A 121 3.21 18.87 -12.74
CA LEU A 121 3.48 20.09 -11.95
C LEU A 121 2.21 20.71 -11.37
N GLU A 122 1.07 20.64 -12.07
CA GLU A 122 -0.20 21.21 -11.64
C GLU A 122 -0.82 20.46 -10.43
N ALA A 123 -0.44 19.21 -10.20
CA ALA A 123 -0.93 18.41 -9.07
C ALA A 123 -0.18 18.73 -7.76
N GLY A 124 0.98 19.38 -7.84
CA GLY A 124 1.84 19.69 -6.70
C GLY A 124 2.63 18.47 -6.20
N TYR A 125 3.33 18.65 -5.08
CA TYR A 125 4.20 17.61 -4.52
C TYR A 125 3.42 16.63 -3.62
N ILE A 126 3.56 15.34 -3.91
CA ILE A 126 2.91 14.26 -3.18
C ILE A 126 3.89 13.68 -2.16
N ASN A 127 3.62 13.91 -0.87
CA ASN A 127 4.48 13.46 0.23
C ASN A 127 3.80 12.46 1.17
N GLU A 128 3.20 11.42 0.60
CA GLU A 128 2.47 10.40 1.35
C GLU A 128 2.99 8.99 1.06
N LEU A 129 2.61 8.04 1.90
CA LEU A 129 2.90 6.62 1.68
C LEU A 129 1.90 6.05 0.66
N LEU A 130 2.41 5.54 -0.45
CA LEU A 130 1.58 5.11 -1.59
C LEU A 130 0.93 3.74 -1.37
N THR A 131 -0.16 3.72 -0.61
CA THR A 131 -1.10 2.60 -0.51
C THR A 131 -2.11 2.60 -1.66
N LYS A 132 -2.76 1.48 -1.94
CA LYS A 132 -3.85 1.38 -2.93
C LYS A 132 -4.96 2.43 -2.71
N LYS A 133 -5.27 2.74 -1.45
CA LYS A 133 -6.27 3.76 -1.09
C LYS A 133 -5.76 5.17 -1.41
N SER A 134 -4.54 5.50 -1.01
CA SER A 134 -3.93 6.81 -1.31
C SER A 134 -3.77 7.05 -2.82
N LEU A 135 -3.36 6.04 -3.58
CA LEU A 135 -3.21 6.13 -5.04
C LEU A 135 -4.53 6.49 -5.72
N ARG A 136 -5.66 5.93 -5.25
CA ARG A 136 -6.97 6.33 -5.77
C ARG A 136 -7.26 7.82 -5.55
N GLY A 137 -6.91 8.34 -4.37
CA GLY A 137 -7.05 9.77 -4.05
C GLY A 137 -6.14 10.65 -4.90
N ILE A 138 -4.88 10.24 -5.06
CA ILE A 138 -3.88 10.92 -5.89
C ILE A 138 -4.33 10.99 -7.35
N ILE A 139 -4.80 9.88 -7.92
CA ILE A 139 -5.27 9.85 -9.32
C ILE A 139 -6.47 10.78 -9.50
N SER A 140 -7.42 10.80 -8.56
CA SER A 140 -8.53 11.76 -8.59
C SER A 140 -8.04 13.21 -8.53
N HIS A 141 -7.05 13.50 -7.67
CA HIS A 141 -6.47 14.83 -7.54
C HIS A 141 -5.75 15.27 -8.81
N VAL A 142 -4.89 14.41 -9.37
CA VAL A 142 -4.19 14.67 -10.64
C VAL A 142 -5.19 14.91 -11.77
N LEU A 143 -6.27 14.13 -11.85
CA LEU A 143 -7.29 14.31 -12.88
C LEU A 143 -8.03 15.64 -12.75
N ASN A 144 -8.34 16.07 -11.52
CA ASN A 144 -9.01 17.34 -11.27
C ASN A 144 -8.09 18.56 -11.51
N SER A 145 -6.80 18.42 -11.24
CA SER A 145 -5.80 19.48 -11.43
C SER A 145 -5.28 19.56 -12.87
N THR A 146 -5.47 18.51 -13.68
CA THR A 146 -4.91 18.42 -15.04
C THR A 146 -5.99 18.08 -16.08
N ASN A 147 -5.63 17.30 -17.10
CA ASN A 147 -6.51 16.85 -18.17
C ASN A 147 -6.37 15.32 -18.36
N VAL A 148 -7.32 14.75 -19.10
CA VAL A 148 -7.40 13.30 -19.36
C VAL A 148 -6.12 12.76 -20.00
N PRO A 149 -5.54 13.37 -21.07
CA PRO A 149 -4.32 12.85 -21.69
C PRO A 149 -3.13 12.80 -20.74
N ARG A 150 -2.93 13.85 -19.93
CA ARG A 150 -1.81 13.93 -18.98
C ARG A 150 -1.99 12.98 -17.81
N THR A 151 -3.22 12.78 -17.36
CA THR A 151 -3.55 11.75 -16.36
C THR A 151 -3.27 10.35 -16.91
N ALA A 152 -3.64 10.07 -18.16
CA ALA A 152 -3.37 8.78 -18.79
C ALA A 152 -1.86 8.51 -18.90
N GLN A 153 -1.07 9.53 -19.27
CA GLN A 153 0.39 9.43 -19.28
C GLN A 153 0.96 9.17 -17.88
N PHE A 154 0.48 9.91 -16.87
CA PHE A 154 0.85 9.68 -15.48
C PHE A 154 0.55 8.23 -15.02
N LEU A 155 -0.60 7.68 -15.41
CA LEU A 155 -0.98 6.30 -15.10
C LEU A 155 -0.01 5.27 -15.72
N ASP A 156 0.44 5.52 -16.95
CA ASP A 156 1.44 4.67 -17.60
C ASP A 156 2.83 4.78 -16.94
N ASP A 157 3.22 5.99 -16.55
CA ASP A 157 4.50 6.23 -15.86
C ASP A 157 4.55 5.55 -14.49
N ILE A 158 3.49 5.69 -13.66
CA ILE A 158 3.44 5.03 -12.35
C ILE A 158 3.32 3.50 -12.47
N LYS A 159 2.70 2.99 -13.54
CA LYS A 159 2.67 1.55 -13.84
C LYS A 159 4.09 1.03 -14.06
N ASN A 160 4.84 1.69 -14.95
CA ASN A 160 6.21 1.31 -15.26
C ASN A 160 7.14 1.45 -14.04
N LEU A 161 7.01 2.55 -13.30
CA LEU A 161 7.77 2.79 -12.08
C LEU A 161 7.45 1.75 -11.00
N GLY A 162 6.17 1.44 -10.81
CA GLY A 162 5.71 0.43 -9.85
C GLY A 162 6.28 -0.95 -10.16
N PHE A 163 6.22 -1.41 -11.42
CA PHE A 163 6.82 -2.68 -11.81
C PHE A 163 8.35 -2.68 -11.65
N TYR A 164 9.03 -1.61 -12.06
CA TYR A 164 10.48 -1.51 -11.94
C TYR A 164 10.94 -1.56 -10.47
N MET A 165 10.24 -0.85 -9.59
CA MET A 165 10.55 -0.84 -8.16
C MET A 165 10.15 -2.12 -7.45
N ALA A 166 9.07 -2.78 -7.86
CA ALA A 166 8.73 -4.11 -7.35
C ALA A 166 9.83 -5.13 -7.69
N PHE A 167 10.35 -5.08 -8.93
CA PHE A 167 11.47 -5.92 -9.35
C PHE A 167 12.75 -5.59 -8.57
N LYS A 168 13.12 -4.31 -8.46
CA LYS A 168 14.31 -3.87 -7.73
C LYS A 168 14.24 -4.14 -6.23
N GLY A 169 13.06 -4.02 -5.64
CA GLY A 169 12.83 -4.29 -4.22
C GLY A 169 12.97 -5.76 -3.84
N GLY A 170 12.86 -6.68 -4.80
CA GLY A 170 13.18 -8.10 -4.60
C GLY A 170 12.36 -8.75 -3.47
N LEU A 171 11.15 -8.25 -3.21
CA LEU A 171 10.30 -8.72 -2.12
C LEU A 171 9.91 -10.18 -2.36
N SER A 172 10.21 -11.03 -1.38
CA SER A 172 9.90 -12.45 -1.41
C SER A 172 9.11 -12.84 -0.17
N PHE A 173 8.36 -13.93 -0.29
CA PHE A 173 7.62 -14.51 0.83
C PHE A 173 8.45 -15.65 1.42
N ASN A 174 8.95 -15.46 2.65
CA ASN A 174 9.63 -16.51 3.40
C ASN A 174 8.75 -16.98 4.57
N LEU A 175 8.84 -18.27 4.90
CA LEU A 175 8.21 -18.82 6.10
C LEU A 175 8.71 -18.13 7.37
N ASN A 176 9.98 -17.69 7.39
CA ASN A 176 10.54 -16.93 8.52
C ASN A 176 9.91 -15.56 8.72
N ASP A 177 9.25 -14.98 7.71
CA ASP A 177 8.52 -13.73 7.87
C ASP A 177 7.14 -13.94 8.54
N VAL A 178 6.69 -15.20 8.67
CA VAL A 178 5.47 -15.58 9.41
C VAL A 178 5.82 -15.68 10.90
N ILE A 179 5.60 -14.58 11.62
CA ILE A 179 5.92 -14.50 13.05
C ILE A 179 4.77 -15.07 13.87
N ILE A 180 5.05 -16.14 14.62
CA ILE A 180 4.11 -16.72 15.58
C ILE A 180 4.33 -16.07 16.95
N PRO A 181 3.34 -15.38 17.54
CA PRO A 181 3.47 -14.78 18.87
C PRO A 181 3.64 -15.86 19.95
N GLY A 182 4.62 -15.71 20.83
CA GLY A 182 4.81 -16.62 21.98
C GLY A 182 3.65 -16.54 22.99
N GLU A 183 2.90 -15.43 22.99
CA GLU A 183 1.70 -15.23 23.79
C GLU A 183 0.53 -16.15 23.36
N LYS A 184 0.60 -16.76 22.18
CA LYS A 184 -0.43 -17.64 21.62
C LYS A 184 -0.79 -18.77 22.59
N GLU A 185 0.19 -19.50 23.10
CA GLU A 185 -0.05 -20.64 24.00
C GLU A 185 -0.79 -20.18 25.26
N LYS A 186 -0.30 -19.12 25.91
CA LYS A 186 -0.93 -18.55 27.11
C LYS A 186 -2.37 -18.09 26.89
N LEU A 187 -2.68 -17.55 25.71
CA LEU A 187 -4.02 -17.10 25.37
C LEU A 187 -4.97 -18.28 25.11
N VAL A 188 -4.48 -19.31 24.42
CA VAL A 188 -5.25 -20.54 24.16
C VAL A 188 -5.51 -21.29 25.46
N ASP A 189 -4.50 -21.45 26.32
CA ASP A 189 -4.63 -22.11 27.61
C ASP A 189 -5.68 -21.41 28.48
N ARG A 190 -5.61 -20.07 28.59
CA ARG A 190 -6.61 -19.28 29.31
C ARG A 190 -8.01 -19.44 28.73
N ALA A 191 -8.15 -19.46 27.41
CA ALA A 191 -9.45 -19.67 26.77
C ALA A 191 -9.99 -21.07 27.09
N THR A 192 -9.13 -22.10 27.12
CA THR A 192 -9.55 -23.45 27.50
C THR A 192 -9.99 -23.56 28.97
N GLU A 193 -9.32 -22.85 29.89
CA GLU A 193 -9.76 -22.75 31.29
C GLU A 193 -11.13 -22.08 31.41
N GLN A 194 -11.36 -20.97 30.70
CA GLN A 194 -12.65 -20.28 30.69
C GLN A 194 -13.77 -21.15 30.10
N VAL A 195 -13.47 -21.90 29.03
CA VAL A 195 -14.43 -22.86 28.45
C VAL A 195 -14.76 -23.98 29.44
N ALA A 196 -13.78 -24.46 30.21
CA ALA A 196 -14.01 -25.47 31.25
C ALA A 196 -14.95 -24.95 32.35
N GLU A 197 -14.78 -23.69 32.80
CA GLU A 197 -15.67 -23.04 33.77
C GLU A 197 -17.11 -22.93 33.24
N VAL A 198 -17.28 -22.54 31.96
CA VAL A 198 -18.60 -22.49 31.32
C VAL A 198 -19.24 -23.88 31.22
N MET A 199 -18.45 -24.92 30.93
CA MET A 199 -18.95 -26.31 30.94
C MET A 199 -19.36 -26.77 32.35
N GLU A 200 -18.61 -26.38 33.39
CA GLU A 200 -18.95 -26.71 34.77
C GLU A 200 -20.26 -26.04 35.21
N ASN A 201 -20.44 -24.75 34.89
CA ASN A 201 -21.69 -24.03 35.12
C ASN A 201 -22.88 -24.69 34.42
N TYR A 202 -22.69 -25.21 33.21
CA TYR A 202 -23.71 -25.99 32.50
C TYR A 202 -24.02 -27.32 33.20
N ASN A 203 -22.99 -28.05 33.65
CA ASN A 203 -23.16 -29.32 34.36
C ASN A 203 -23.86 -29.15 35.71
N MET A 204 -23.66 -28.01 36.39
CA MET A 204 -24.37 -27.63 37.61
C MET A 204 -25.82 -27.14 37.35
N GLY A 205 -26.23 -27.00 36.09
CA GLY A 205 -27.56 -26.54 35.70
C GLY A 205 -27.78 -25.03 35.88
N LEU A 206 -26.72 -24.23 36.03
CA LEU A 206 -26.79 -22.78 36.22
C LEU A 206 -27.10 -22.03 34.91
N ILE A 207 -26.76 -22.63 33.76
CA ILE A 207 -26.97 -22.06 32.42
C ILE A 207 -27.62 -23.06 31.48
N THR A 208 -28.28 -22.56 30.44
CA THR A 208 -28.88 -23.37 29.37
C THR A 208 -27.86 -23.78 28.30
N ASN A 209 -28.20 -24.76 27.46
CA ASN A 209 -27.32 -25.19 26.37
C ASN A 209 -27.07 -24.08 25.33
N ASN A 210 -28.07 -23.22 25.08
CA ASN A 210 -27.93 -22.10 24.16
C ASN A 210 -26.96 -21.05 24.72
N GLU A 211 -27.06 -20.73 26.01
CA GLU A 211 -26.13 -19.81 26.69
C GLU A 211 -24.71 -20.38 26.70
N ARG A 212 -24.54 -21.67 27.02
CA ARG A 212 -23.24 -22.37 26.93
C ARG A 212 -22.63 -22.22 25.53
N TYR A 213 -23.41 -22.48 24.48
CA TYR A 213 -22.94 -22.40 23.10
C TYR A 213 -22.47 -20.98 22.74
N ASN A 214 -23.29 -19.97 23.06
CA ASN A 214 -22.95 -18.57 22.79
C ASN A 214 -21.71 -18.11 23.57
N GLN A 215 -21.62 -18.43 24.86
CA GLN A 215 -20.47 -18.06 25.69
C GLN A 215 -19.17 -18.69 25.19
N ILE A 216 -19.19 -19.97 24.76
CA ILE A 216 -18.01 -20.62 24.19
C ILE A 216 -17.58 -19.92 22.89
N ILE A 217 -18.53 -19.57 22.01
CA ILE A 217 -18.23 -18.80 20.79
C ILE A 217 -17.61 -17.45 21.14
N ASP A 218 -18.16 -16.75 22.12
CA ASP A 218 -17.67 -15.43 22.53
C ASP A 218 -16.23 -15.51 23.06
N ILE A 219 -15.93 -16.51 23.89
CA ILE A 219 -14.57 -16.76 24.41
C ILE A 219 -13.57 -16.96 23.27
N TRP A 220 -13.89 -17.85 22.32
CA TRP A 220 -13.00 -18.12 21.18
C TRP A 220 -12.89 -16.93 20.23
N THR A 221 -13.97 -16.23 19.97
CA THR A 221 -13.99 -15.04 19.10
C THR A 221 -13.15 -13.91 19.70
N HIS A 222 -13.26 -13.67 21.01
CA HIS A 222 -12.46 -12.69 21.72
C HIS A 222 -10.97 -13.07 21.73
N THR A 223 -10.67 -14.33 22.01
CA THR A 223 -9.29 -14.85 22.03
C THR A 223 -8.64 -14.75 20.66
N ASN A 224 -9.36 -15.12 19.59
CA ASN A 224 -8.89 -15.00 18.21
C ASN A 224 -8.61 -13.53 17.86
N SER A 225 -9.56 -12.63 18.14
CA SER A 225 -9.38 -11.19 17.88
C SER A 225 -8.17 -10.60 18.60
N LYS A 226 -7.95 -11.00 19.86
CA LYS A 226 -6.81 -10.58 20.66
C LYS A 226 -5.49 -11.09 20.10
N LEU A 227 -5.44 -12.36 19.71
CA LEU A 227 -4.27 -12.96 19.07
C LEU A 227 -3.93 -12.28 17.74
N THR A 228 -4.94 -12.02 16.91
CA THR A 228 -4.77 -11.32 15.63
C THR A 228 -4.19 -9.92 15.85
N ASN A 229 -4.67 -9.15 16.82
CA ASN A 229 -4.12 -7.83 17.09
C ASN A 229 -2.66 -7.89 17.55
N ILE A 230 -2.30 -8.82 18.45
CA ILE A 230 -0.91 -9.01 18.89
C ILE A 230 0.01 -9.38 17.70
N LEU A 231 -0.47 -10.26 16.82
CA LEU A 231 0.27 -10.66 15.62
C LEU A 231 0.48 -9.48 14.68
N MET A 232 -0.55 -8.67 14.46
CA MET A 232 -0.47 -7.48 13.60
C MET A 232 0.53 -6.46 14.14
N ASP A 233 0.47 -6.15 15.44
CA ASP A 233 1.40 -5.21 16.08
C ASP A 233 2.86 -5.69 15.95
N ARG A 234 3.08 -7.01 16.04
CA ARG A 234 4.42 -7.61 15.94
C ARG A 234 4.96 -7.60 14.51
N ILE A 235 4.12 -7.91 13.53
CA ILE A 235 4.49 -7.90 12.11
C ILE A 235 4.65 -6.46 11.58
N GLU A 236 3.90 -5.50 12.13
CA GLU A 236 4.06 -4.06 11.85
C GLU A 236 5.40 -3.50 12.35
N THR A 237 5.85 -3.94 13.52
CA THR A 237 7.11 -3.48 14.12
C THR A 237 8.33 -4.24 13.60
N ASP A 238 8.13 -5.46 13.07
CA ASP A 238 9.21 -6.27 12.50
C ASP A 238 9.93 -5.55 11.34
N LYS A 239 11.25 -5.46 11.44
CA LYS A 239 12.11 -4.73 10.49
C LYS A 239 11.60 -3.30 10.21
N GLN A 240 11.02 -2.62 11.20
CA GLN A 240 10.36 -1.30 11.02
C GLN A 240 9.22 -1.32 9.99
N GLY A 241 8.50 -2.43 9.91
CA GLY A 241 7.40 -2.65 8.95
C GLY A 241 7.87 -2.98 7.54
N PHE A 242 9.13 -3.36 7.35
CA PHE A 242 9.65 -3.91 6.09
C PHE A 242 9.55 -5.44 6.00
N ASN A 243 8.77 -6.05 6.90
CA ASN A 243 8.33 -7.44 6.74
C ASN A 243 7.51 -7.59 5.44
N SER A 244 7.89 -8.53 4.57
CA SER A 244 7.25 -8.71 3.26
C SER A 244 5.76 -8.96 3.35
N ILE A 245 5.31 -9.75 4.34
CA ILE A 245 3.91 -10.10 4.55
C ILE A 245 3.13 -8.85 4.98
N TYR A 246 3.69 -8.11 5.94
CA TYR A 246 3.11 -6.83 6.36
C TYR A 246 2.95 -5.88 5.18
N MET A 247 3.99 -5.70 4.37
CA MET A 247 3.97 -4.76 3.26
C MET A 247 2.93 -5.15 2.20
N MET A 248 2.81 -6.43 1.86
CA MET A 248 1.81 -6.91 0.89
C MET A 248 0.39 -6.58 1.35
N MET A 249 0.09 -6.84 2.63
CA MET A 249 -1.22 -6.60 3.22
C MET A 249 -1.50 -5.09 3.42
N HIS A 250 -0.58 -4.36 4.06
CA HIS A 250 -0.76 -2.93 4.38
C HIS A 250 -0.80 -2.05 3.12
N SER A 251 -0.02 -2.39 2.09
CA SER A 251 -0.10 -1.68 0.80
C SER A 251 -1.45 -1.86 0.10
N GLY A 252 -2.19 -2.91 0.44
CA GLY A 252 -3.41 -3.32 -0.26
C GLY A 252 -3.13 -3.97 -1.63
N ALA A 253 -1.88 -4.39 -1.86
CA ALA A 253 -1.47 -5.10 -3.08
C ALA A 253 -2.10 -6.50 -3.13
N ARG A 254 -1.89 -7.29 -2.06
CA ARG A 254 -2.39 -8.66 -1.92
C ARG A 254 -2.54 -9.02 -0.44
N GLY A 255 -3.54 -9.82 -0.11
CA GLY A 255 -3.82 -10.25 1.26
C GLY A 255 -4.82 -9.36 1.98
N SER A 256 -5.49 -9.93 2.98
CA SER A 256 -6.31 -9.20 3.96
C SER A 256 -5.79 -9.51 5.37
N LYS A 257 -6.27 -8.77 6.37
CA LYS A 257 -5.94 -9.02 7.79
C LYS A 257 -6.37 -10.41 8.28
N GLU A 258 -7.36 -11.01 7.61
CA GLU A 258 -7.95 -12.29 7.98
C GLU A 258 -7.22 -13.50 7.35
N GLN A 259 -6.45 -13.26 6.28
CA GLN A 259 -5.65 -14.27 5.59
C GLN A 259 -4.26 -14.39 6.23
#